data_AF-A0AB38B378-F1
#
_entry.id   AF-A0AB38B378-F1
#
_cell.length_a   1.000
_cell.length_b   1.000
_cell.length_c   1.000
_cell.angle_alpha   90.00
_cell.angle_beta   90.00
_cell.angle_gamma   90.00
#
_symmetry.space_group_name_H-M   'P 1'
#
loop_
_entity.id
_entity.type
_entity.pdbx_description
1 polymer ?
#
loop_
_entity_poly.entity_id
_entity_poly.type
_entity_poly.pdbx_seq_one_letter_code
_entity_poly.pdbx_strand_id
1 'polypeptide(L)' 'MFGRKTDPQAIADHKAAKRALHDNQRQEERAGIREATGIYRELNARVLETEKCVPWYRR' A
#
# COMPACT_ATOMS: atom_id res chain seq x y z
N MET A 1 10.72 14.74 -26.36
CA MET A 1 11.15 14.26 -25.03
C MET A 1 9.96 14.34 -24.08
N PHE A 2 9.21 13.25 -23.91
CA PHE A 2 8.15 13.21 -22.90
C PHE A 2 8.77 12.82 -21.57
N GLY A 3 9.09 13.82 -20.74
CA GLY A 3 9.42 13.60 -19.34
C GLY A 3 8.24 12.89 -18.70
N ARG A 4 8.42 11.61 -18.33
CA ARG A 4 7.43 10.82 -17.59
C ARG A 4 7.20 11.55 -16.27
N LYS A 5 6.18 12.41 -16.22
CA LYS A 5 5.76 13.07 -14.98
C LYS A 5 5.32 11.95 -14.05
N THR A 6 6.12 11.70 -13.03
CA THR A 6 5.72 10.95 -11.84
C THR A 6 4.32 11.38 -11.47
N ASP A 7 3.35 10.46 -11.51
CA ASP A 7 1.98 10.77 -11.15
C ASP A 7 1.92 11.00 -9.63
N PRO A 8 1.76 12.26 -9.16
CA PRO A 8 1.75 12.53 -7.73
C PRO A 8 0.54 11.89 -7.05
N GLN A 9 -0.54 11.62 -7.79
CA GLN A 9 -1.72 10.91 -7.28
C GLN A 9 -1.39 9.44 -7.00
N ALA A 10 -0.69 8.76 -7.92
CA ALA A 10 -0.26 7.38 -7.71
C ALA A 10 0.64 7.22 -6.47
N ILE A 11 1.51 8.20 -6.20
CA ILE A 11 2.32 8.22 -4.96
C ILE A 11 1.44 8.42 -3.73
N ALA A 12 0.48 9.35 -3.78
CA ALA A 12 -0.44 9.61 -2.67
C ALA A 12 -1.28 8.38 -2.35
N ASP A 13 -1.81 7.72 -3.37
CA ASP A 13 -2.63 6.50 -3.24
C ASP A 13 -1.81 5.35 -2.64
N HIS A 14 -0.56 5.16 -3.09
CA HIS A 14 0.34 4.16 -2.52
C HIS A 14 0.68 4.44 -1.04
N LYS A 15 0.93 5.71 -0.68
CA LYS A 15 1.16 6.11 0.72
C LYS A 15 -0.08 5.87 1.58
N ALA A 16 -1.27 6.19 1.07
CA ALA A 16 -2.54 5.95 1.76
C ALA A 16 -2.77 4.45 1.99
N ALA A 17 -2.55 3.62 0.95
CA ALA A 17 -2.67 2.17 1.05
C ALA A 17 -1.69 1.58 2.08
N LYS A 18 -0.42 2.01 2.07
CA LYS A 18 0.57 1.58 3.09
C LYS A 18 0.15 1.99 4.48
N ARG A 19 -0.34 3.22 4.67
CA ARG A 19 -0.81 3.69 5.98
C ARG A 19 -1.97 2.84 6.50
N ALA A 20 -2.94 2.52 5.65
CA ALA A 20 -4.05 1.65 6.03
C ALA A 20 -3.57 0.24 6.44
N LEU A 21 -2.62 -0.35 5.70
CA LEU A 21 -2.02 -1.64 6.05
C LEU A 21 -1.33 -1.59 7.43
N HIS A 22 -0.50 -0.57 7.68
CA HIS A 22 0.18 -0.40 8.97
C HIS A 22 -0.80 -0.12 10.12
N ASP A 23 -1.86 0.63 9.88
CA ASP A 23 -2.91 0.87 10.87
C ASP A 23 -3.66 -0.41 11.22
N ASN A 24 -3.95 -1.26 10.23
CA ASN A 24 -4.53 -2.58 10.47
C ASN A 24 -3.59 -3.49 11.25
N GLN A 25 -2.31 -3.57 10.86
CA GLN A 25 -1.31 -4.36 11.60
C GLN A 25 -1.19 -3.92 13.06
N ARG A 26 -1.21 -2.60 13.33
CA ARG A 26 -1.19 -2.08 14.71
C ARG A 26 -2.46 -2.45 15.48
N GLN A 27 -3.61 -2.50 14.83
CA GLN A 27 -4.86 -2.94 15.47
C GLN A 27 -4.84 -4.45 15.73
N GLU A 28 -4.38 -5.26 14.78
CA GLU A 28 -4.22 -6.70 14.93
C GLU A 28 -3.24 -7.05 16.06
N GLU A 29 -2.10 -6.36 16.12
CA GLU A 29 -1.11 -6.52 17.20
C GLU A 29 -1.72 -6.18 18.58
N ARG A 30 -2.47 -5.07 18.67
CA ARG A 30 -3.18 -4.69 19.90
C ARG A 30 -4.27 -5.70 20.29
N ALA A 31 -4.91 -6.33 19.31
CA ALA A 31 -5.89 -7.38 19.52
C ALA A 31 -5.26 -8.76 19.82
N GLY A 32 -3.92 -8.87 19.75
CA GLY A 32 -3.21 -10.13 19.93
C GLY A 32 -3.32 -11.09 18.73
N ILE A 33 -3.81 -10.60 17.59
CA ILE A 33 -3.95 -11.37 16.35
C ILE A 33 -2.59 -11.41 15.67
N ARG A 34 -1.99 -12.61 15.59
CA ARG A 34 -0.70 -12.85 14.91
C ARG A 34 -0.84 -13.45 13.51
N GLU A 35 -2.03 -13.88 13.15
CA GLU A 35 -2.31 -14.46 11.84
C GLU A 35 -2.73 -13.38 10.83
N ALA A 36 -2.36 -13.60 9.56
CA ALA A 36 -2.75 -12.73 8.47
C ALA A 36 -4.27 -12.82 8.22
N THR A 37 -5.00 -11.80 8.67
CA THR A 37 -6.46 -11.72 8.48
C THR A 37 -6.83 -11.48 7.02
N GLY A 38 -8.11 -11.69 6.69
CA GLY A 38 -8.65 -11.31 5.38
C GLY A 38 -8.46 -9.82 5.07
N ILE A 39 -8.60 -8.97 6.10
CA ILE A 39 -8.40 -7.51 6.00
C ILE A 39 -6.95 -7.19 5.68
N TYR A 40 -5.99 -7.83 6.37
CA TYR A 40 -4.58 -7.68 6.08
C TYR A 40 -4.27 -8.04 4.62
N ARG A 41 -4.80 -9.17 4.13
CA ARG A 41 -4.59 -9.63 2.74
C ARG A 41 -5.15 -8.65 1.72
N GLU A 42 -6.35 -8.12 1.96
CA GLU A 42 -6.98 -7.14 1.08
C GLU A 42 -6.21 -5.81 1.03
N LEU A 43 -5.80 -5.30 2.19
CA LEU A 43 -4.99 -4.08 2.28
C LEU A 43 -3.62 -4.27 1.62
N ASN A 44 -3.00 -5.43 1.82
CA ASN A 44 -1.73 -5.76 1.19
C ASN A 44 -1.86 -5.87 -0.33
N ALA A 45 -2.94 -6.48 -0.84
CA ALA A 45 -3.22 -6.51 -2.28
C ALA A 45 -3.37 -5.09 -2.85
N ARG A 46 -4.04 -4.19 -2.13
CA ARG A 46 -4.19 -2.78 -2.54
C ARG A 46 -2.87 -2.02 -2.54
N VAL A 47 -1.96 -2.31 -1.60
CA VAL A 47 -0.59 -1.77 -1.62
C VAL A 47 0.15 -2.24 -2.87
N LEU A 48 0.07 -3.53 -3.21
CA LEU A 48 0.73 -4.09 -4.40
C LEU A 48 0.18 -3.50 -5.71
N GLU A 49 -1.14 -3.34 -5.81
CA GLU A 49 -1.78 -2.72 -6.97
C GLU A 49 -1.35 -1.26 -7.14
N THR A 50 -1.36 -0.48 -6.06
CA THR A 50 -0.92 0.92 -6.11
C THR A 50 0.59 1.04 -6.36
N GLU A 51 1.41 0.11 -5.87
CA GLU A 51 2.86 0.09 -6.08
C GLU A 51 3.22 -0.03 -7.57
N LYS A 52 2.45 -0.80 -8.35
CA LYS A 52 2.61 -0.94 -9.82
C LYS A 52 2.46 0.38 -10.58
N CYS A 53 1.74 1.34 -10.00
CA CYS A 53 1.49 2.66 -10.59
C CYS A 53 2.60 3.67 -10.25
N VAL A 54 3.53 3.33 -9.36
CA VAL A 54 4.56 4.27 -8.88
C VAL A 54 5.86 4.13 -9.67
N PRO A 55 6.60 5.22 -9.96
CA PRO A 55 7.74 5.18 -10.88
C PRO A 55 8.89 4.25 -10.50
N TRP A 56 9.09 3.97 -9.20
CA TRP A 56 10.18 3.10 -8.74
C TRP A 56 9.90 1.61 -8.92
N TYR A 57 8.65 1.19 -9.14
CA TYR A 57 8.31 -0.22 -9.37
C TYR A 57 8.71 -0.70 -10.77
N ARG A 58 8.73 0.22 -11.75
CA ARG A 58 9.08 -0.08 -13.16
C ARG A 58 10.56 0.12 -13.48
N ARG A 59 11.43 0.24 -12.46
CA ARG A 59 12.86 0.52 -12.64
C ARG A 59 13.68 -0.76 -12.64
#